data_AF-U3CHB8-F1
#
_entry.id   AF-U3CHB8-F1
#
_cell.length_a   1.000
_cell.length_b   1.000
_cell.length_c   1.000
_cell.angle_alpha   90.00
_cell.angle_beta   90.00
_cell.angle_gamma   90.00
#
_symmetry.space_group_name_H-M   'P 1'
#
loop_
_entity.id
_entity.type
_entity.pdbx_description
1 polymer ?
#
loop_
_entity_poly.entity_id
_entity_poly.type
_entity_poly.pdbx_seq_one_letter_code
_entity_poly.pdbx_strand_id
1 'polypeptide(L)'
;MNVLLGGLVIFATFVTLCNASCYLILNDVVPGESTKECTDLKGNKHPINSKWRTDSCDICTCQEKEISCCTLVATPVGYDIHKCQKIFNKEECKLTVVEKKNPHKTCDVSAWIL
;
A
#
# COMPACT_ATOMS: atom_id res chain seq x y z
N MET A 1 -49.21 -4.93 -25.15
CA MET A 1 -48.37 -6.13 -25.04
C MET A 1 -46.92 -5.66 -24.97
N ASN A 2 -46.39 -5.70 -23.75
CA ASN A 2 -45.00 -5.94 -23.36
C ASN A 2 -43.83 -5.08 -23.85
N VAL A 3 -42.92 -4.94 -22.88
CA VAL A 3 -41.48 -4.74 -22.98
C VAL A 3 -40.99 -3.31 -23.07
N LEU A 4 -41.03 -2.57 -21.96
CA LEU A 4 -39.92 -1.70 -21.53
C LEU A 4 -39.89 -1.61 -19.99
N LEU A 5 -39.95 -2.75 -19.32
CA LEU A 5 -39.65 -2.88 -17.89
C LEU A 5 -38.39 -3.73 -17.77
N GLY A 6 -37.25 -3.17 -18.16
CA GLY A 6 -36.02 -3.93 -18.21
C GLY A 6 -34.81 -3.02 -18.28
N GLY A 7 -34.14 -2.88 -17.13
CA GLY A 7 -32.72 -2.58 -17.10
C GLY A 7 -32.35 -1.15 -16.75
N LEU A 8 -32.43 -0.80 -15.46
CA LEU A 8 -31.35 -0.02 -14.85
C LEU A 8 -30.82 -0.82 -13.67
N VAL A 9 -30.03 -1.83 -14.02
CA VAL A 9 -29.16 -2.57 -13.11
C VAL A 9 -28.17 -1.57 -12.51
N ILE A 10 -28.37 -1.27 -11.23
CA ILE A 10 -27.35 -1.06 -10.19
C ILE A 10 -26.01 -0.50 -10.73
N PHE A 11 -25.87 0.83 -10.76
CA PHE A 11 -24.54 1.48 -10.74
C PHE A 11 -23.93 1.34 -9.33
N ALA A 12 -23.69 0.10 -8.90
CA ALA A 12 -22.69 -0.19 -7.88
C ALA A 12 -21.39 -0.46 -8.62
N THR A 13 -20.93 0.54 -9.39
CA THR A 13 -19.51 0.58 -9.74
C THR A 13 -18.80 0.74 -8.41
N PHE A 14 -18.28 -0.38 -7.91
CA PHE A 14 -17.40 -0.45 -6.76
C PHE A 14 -16.42 0.72 -6.88
N VAL A 15 -16.62 1.75 -6.06
CA VAL A 15 -15.51 2.62 -5.69
C VAL A 15 -14.64 1.70 -4.86
N THR A 16 -13.76 0.95 -5.52
CA THR A 16 -12.64 0.32 -4.83
C THR A 16 -11.87 1.50 -4.27
N LEU A 17 -12.11 1.84 -3.01
CA LEU A 17 -11.27 2.77 -2.27
C LEU A 17 -9.87 2.17 -2.37
N CYS A 18 -9.07 2.72 -3.27
CA CYS A 18 -7.65 2.43 -3.37
C CYS A 18 -7.06 3.07 -2.11
N ASN A 19 -7.12 2.34 -1.00
CA ASN A 19 -6.66 2.86 0.28
C ASN A 19 -5.14 2.97 0.29
N ALA A 20 -4.44 2.21 -0.57
CA ALA A 20 -3.00 2.03 -0.53
C ALA A 20 -2.24 3.36 -0.40
N SER A 21 -1.53 3.54 0.70
CA SER A 21 -0.66 4.70 0.90
C SER A 21 0.56 4.60 -0.02
N CYS A 22 0.54 5.39 -1.10
CA CYS A 22 1.60 5.43 -2.10
C CYS A 22 2.23 6.82 -2.24
N TYR A 23 3.48 6.86 -2.69
CA TYR A 23 4.21 8.07 -3.04
C TYR A 23 5.03 7.87 -4.30
N LEU A 24 5.34 8.99 -4.97
CA LEU A 24 6.10 9.01 -6.22
C LEU A 24 7.42 9.75 -6.00
N ILE A 25 8.49 9.23 -6.58
CA ILE A 25 9.79 9.90 -6.68
C ILE A 25 10.01 10.14 -8.16
N LEU A 26 10.13 11.40 -8.58
CA LEU A 26 10.40 11.70 -9.98
C LEU A 26 11.84 11.32 -10.33
N ASN A 27 12.02 10.70 -11.48
CA ASN A 27 13.36 10.45 -12.01
C ASN A 27 13.95 11.76 -12.54
N ASP A 28 15.26 11.94 -12.36
CA ASP A 28 16.00 12.99 -13.04
C ASP A 28 16.12 12.63 -14.53
N VAL A 29 15.14 13.05 -15.32
CA VAL A 29 15.12 12.84 -16.77
C VAL A 29 15.82 13.99 -17.46
N VAL A 30 16.92 13.71 -18.16
CA VAL A 30 17.54 14.67 -19.07
C VAL A 30 16.71 14.73 -20.36
N PRO A 31 16.20 15.91 -20.78
CA PRO A 31 15.43 16.02 -22.01
C PRO A 31 16.20 15.49 -23.22
N GLY A 32 15.66 14.46 -23.88
CA GLY A 32 16.29 13.82 -25.05
C GLY A 32 17.05 12.53 -24.75
N GLU A 33 17.22 12.15 -23.48
CA GLU A 33 17.76 10.84 -23.10
C GLU A 33 16.70 9.95 -22.46
N SER A 34 16.73 8.65 -22.79
CA SER A 34 15.92 7.64 -22.11
C SER A 34 16.61 7.21 -20.82
N THR A 35 15.95 7.40 -19.68
CA THR A 35 16.39 6.88 -18.38
C THR A 35 16.43 5.34 -18.44
N LYS A 36 17.60 4.75 -18.18
CA LYS A 36 17.78 3.28 -18.18
C LYS A 36 17.59 2.63 -16.81
N GLU A 37 17.66 3.44 -15.77
CA GLU A 37 17.59 3.03 -14.37
C GLU A 37 17.06 4.16 -13.50
N CYS A 38 16.34 3.82 -12.43
CA CYS A 38 15.96 4.78 -11.41
C CYS A 38 16.96 4.77 -10.26
N THR A 39 17.16 5.91 -9.61
CA THR A 39 17.94 6.00 -8.37
C THR A 39 16.98 6.20 -7.20
N ASP A 40 16.97 5.29 -6.23
CA ASP A 40 16.11 5.40 -5.06
C ASP A 40 16.62 6.44 -4.04
N LEU A 41 15.84 6.73 -2.99
CA LEU A 41 16.19 7.70 -1.94
C LEU A 41 17.47 7.34 -1.17
N LYS A 42 17.95 6.10 -1.27
CA LYS A 42 19.21 5.64 -0.66
C LYS A 42 20.38 5.67 -1.65
N GLY A 43 20.14 6.07 -2.90
CA GLY A 43 21.14 6.12 -3.96
C GLY A 43 21.33 4.79 -4.70
N ASN A 44 20.51 3.76 -4.45
CA ASN A 44 20.63 2.49 -5.19
C ASN A 44 20.00 2.62 -6.58
N LYS A 45 20.62 1.95 -7.54
CA LYS A 45 20.17 1.92 -8.94
C LYS A 45 19.29 0.70 -9.21
N HIS A 46 18.15 0.93 -9.85
CA HIS A 46 17.16 -0.10 -10.16
C HIS A 46 16.82 -0.04 -11.65
N PRO A 47 16.83 -1.16 -12.39
CA PRO A 47 16.45 -1.17 -13.80
C PRO A 47 15.01 -0.70 -14.03
N ILE A 48 14.73 -0.09 -15.19
CA ILE A 48 13.34 0.19 -15.60
C ILE A 48 12.49 -1.09 -15.54
N ASN A 49 11.24 -0.95 -15.10
CA ASN A 49 10.25 -2.01 -14.85
C ASN A 49 10.61 -3.00 -13.73
N SER A 50 11.71 -2.80 -13.02
CA SER A 50 12.03 -3.61 -11.84
C SER A 50 11.15 -3.24 -10.64
N LYS A 51 10.96 -4.21 -9.74
CA LYS A 51 10.26 -4.03 -8.48
C LYS A 51 11.14 -4.50 -7.33
N TRP A 52 11.13 -3.77 -6.22
CA TRP A 52 11.89 -4.13 -5.03
C TRP A 52 11.14 -3.75 -3.76
N ARG A 53 11.43 -4.47 -2.67
CA ARG A 53 10.92 -4.16 -1.33
C ARG A 53 11.94 -3.29 -0.61
N THR A 54 11.47 -2.22 0.01
CA THR A 54 12.31 -1.36 0.86
C THR A 54 12.35 -1.88 2.30
N ASP A 55 13.33 -1.42 3.07
CA ASP A 55 13.37 -1.68 4.52
C ASP A 55 12.21 -1.02 5.28
N SER A 56 11.56 -0.02 4.68
CA SER A 56 10.35 0.65 5.20
C SER A 56 9.08 -0.12 4.88
N CYS A 57 9.18 -1.33 4.32
CA CYS A 57 8.05 -2.16 3.95
C CYS A 57 7.20 -1.59 2.82
N ASP A 58 7.82 -0.89 1.88
CA ASP A 58 7.17 -0.46 0.64
C ASP A 58 7.55 -1.40 -0.50
N ILE A 59 6.62 -1.63 -1.42
CA ILE A 59 6.93 -2.19 -2.73
C ILE A 59 7.09 -1.02 -3.70
N CYS A 60 8.28 -0.88 -4.25
CA CYS A 60 8.61 0.15 -5.22
C CYS A 60 8.69 -0.44 -6.63
N THR A 61 8.31 0.33 -7.62
CA THR A 61 8.44 0.00 -9.05
C THR A 61 9.14 1.16 -9.75
N CYS A 62 10.22 0.88 -10.45
CA CYS A 62 10.92 1.85 -11.28
C CYS A 62 10.24 1.93 -12.65
N GLN A 63 9.74 3.10 -13.02
CA GLN A 63 9.14 3.41 -14.32
C GLN A 63 10.01 4.43 -15.04
N GLU A 64 9.69 4.76 -16.30
CA GLU A 64 10.50 5.69 -17.12
C GLU A 64 10.66 7.06 -16.48
N LYS A 65 9.59 7.60 -15.90
CA LYS A 65 9.55 8.99 -15.39
C LYS A 65 9.60 9.08 -13.87
N GLU A 66 9.36 7.99 -13.17
CA GLU A 66 9.21 7.98 -11.72
C GLU A 66 9.47 6.60 -11.11
N ILE A 67 9.72 6.59 -9.80
CA ILE A 67 9.57 5.43 -8.94
C ILE A 67 8.23 5.58 -8.20
N SER A 68 7.37 4.58 -8.32
CA SER A 68 6.14 4.49 -7.51
C SER A 68 6.34 3.50 -6.38
N CYS A 69 6.18 3.96 -5.14
CA CYS A 69 6.29 3.13 -3.94
C CYS A 69 4.96 3.12 -3.18
N CYS A 70 4.52 1.94 -2.76
CA CYS A 70 3.31 1.77 -1.95
C CYS A 70 3.61 0.93 -0.72
N THR A 71 3.02 1.27 0.42
CA THR A 71 3.20 0.47 1.63
C THR A 71 2.59 -0.92 1.49
N LEU A 72 3.28 -1.91 2.04
CA LEU A 72 2.75 -3.27 2.22
C LEU A 72 2.07 -3.42 3.60
N VAL A 73 2.20 -2.42 4.48
CA VAL A 73 1.78 -2.54 5.87
C VAL A 73 0.35 -2.06 6.02
N ALA A 74 -0.58 -3.00 6.17
CA ALA A 74 -1.93 -2.67 6.61
C ALA A 74 -1.90 -2.11 8.04
N THR A 75 -2.42 -0.90 8.21
CA THR A 75 -2.52 -0.20 9.48
C THR A 75 -3.89 -0.45 10.12
N PRO A 76 -3.94 -1.02 11.35
CA PRO A 76 -5.20 -1.21 12.05
C PRO A 76 -5.70 0.14 12.56
N VAL A 77 -6.97 0.45 12.28
CA VAL A 77 -7.60 1.71 12.70
C VAL A 77 -8.80 1.50 13.63
N GLY A 78 -9.36 0.30 13.66
CA GLY A 78 -10.49 -0.05 14.52
C GLY A 78 -10.15 -1.11 15.55
N TYR A 79 -9.64 -0.73 16.72
CA TYR A 79 -9.37 -1.62 17.86
C TYR A 79 -9.48 -0.86 19.19
N ASP A 80 -9.57 -1.59 20.32
CA ASP A 80 -9.59 -0.97 21.66
C ASP A 80 -8.20 -0.40 22.00
N ILE A 81 -7.98 0.89 21.71
CA ILE A 81 -6.71 1.58 21.95
C ILE A 81 -6.34 1.68 23.44
N HIS A 82 -7.31 1.48 24.35
CA HIS A 82 -7.07 1.53 25.78
C HIS A 82 -6.50 0.19 26.27
N LYS A 83 -7.05 -0.94 25.82
CA LYS A 83 -6.63 -2.28 26.25
C LYS A 83 -5.58 -2.93 25.36
N CYS A 84 -5.45 -2.48 24.12
CA CYS A 84 -4.61 -3.12 23.11
C CYS A 84 -3.56 -2.17 22.52
N GLN A 85 -2.51 -2.75 21.97
CA GLN A 85 -1.41 -2.05 21.32
C GLN A 85 -1.00 -2.76 20.03
N LYS A 86 -0.35 -2.02 19.14
CA LYS A 86 0.18 -2.53 17.88
C LYS A 86 1.65 -2.91 18.02
N ILE A 87 2.02 -4.08 17.49
CA ILE A 87 3.40 -4.55 17.39
C ILE A 87 3.72 -4.70 15.90
N PHE A 88 4.86 -4.15 15.48
CA PHE A 88 5.31 -4.24 14.09
C PHE A 88 6.33 -5.35 13.93
N ASN A 89 6.03 -6.31 13.06
CA ASN A 89 6.99 -7.29 12.57
C ASN A 89 7.55 -6.80 11.24
N LYS A 90 8.83 -6.40 11.26
CA LYS A 90 9.53 -5.87 10.08
C LYS A 90 9.77 -6.93 9.00
N GLU A 91 10.04 -8.18 9.37
CA GLU A 91 10.31 -9.26 8.41
C GLU A 91 9.05 -9.59 7.61
N GLU A 92 7.91 -9.67 8.31
CA GLU A 92 6.59 -9.90 7.70
C GLU A 92 5.97 -8.62 7.12
N CYS A 93 6.52 -7.43 7.42
CA CYS A 93 5.89 -6.13 7.17
C CYS A 93 4.42 -6.08 7.62
N LYS A 94 4.18 -6.54 8.85
CA LYS A 94 2.83 -6.72 9.40
C LYS A 94 2.70 -6.06 10.76
N LEU A 95 1.59 -5.38 10.97
CA LEU A 95 1.15 -4.95 12.29
C LEU A 95 0.23 -6.02 12.89
N THR A 96 0.49 -6.41 14.13
CA THR A 96 -0.42 -7.22 14.94
C THR A 96 -0.96 -6.38 16.09
N VAL A 97 -2.21 -6.59 16.46
CA VAL A 97 -2.82 -5.93 17.61
C VAL A 97 -2.96 -6.95 18.73
N VAL A 98 -2.37 -6.64 19.88
CA VAL A 98 -2.32 -7.54 21.04
C VAL A 98 -2.71 -6.81 22.32
N GLU A 99 -3.09 -7.55 23.35
CA GLU A 99 -3.40 -6.96 24.65
C GLU A 99 -2.15 -6.30 25.26
N LYS A 100 -2.32 -5.13 25.89
CA LYS A 100 -1.23 -4.47 26.62
C LYS A 100 -0.74 -5.29 27.80
N LYS A 101 -1.65 -6.02 28.46
CA LYS A 101 -1.35 -6.84 29.66
C LYS A 101 -0.70 -8.18 29.29
N ASN A 102 -1.00 -8.72 28.12
CA ASN A 102 -0.46 -9.98 27.64
C ASN A 102 -0.20 -9.92 26.13
N PRO A 103 1.01 -9.55 25.69
CA PRO A 103 1.36 -9.45 24.27
C PRO A 103 1.25 -10.76 23.48
N HIS A 104 1.12 -11.92 24.13
CA HIS A 104 0.89 -13.20 23.45
C HIS A 104 -0.58 -13.42 23.06
N LYS A 105 -1.50 -12.56 23.49
CA LYS A 105 -2.92 -12.63 23.17
C LYS A 105 -3.30 -11.51 22.21
N THR A 106 -3.83 -11.89 21.03
CA THR A 106 -4.31 -10.94 20.03
C THR A 106 -5.60 -10.26 20.46
N CYS A 107 -5.80 -9.03 20.01
CA CYS A 107 -7.08 -8.31 20.14
C CYS A 107 -7.86 -8.35 18.83
N ASP A 108 -9.17 -8.18 18.93
CA ASP A 108 -10.04 -8.03 17.77
C ASP A 108 -9.77 -6.70 17.06
N VAL A 109 -9.75 -6.75 15.73
CA VAL A 109 -9.60 -5.57 14.87
C VAL A 109 -10.77 -5.53 13.90
N SER A 110 -11.52 -4.44 13.96
CA SER A 110 -12.73 -4.21 13.16
C SER A 110 -12.46 -3.52 11.83
N ALA A 111 -11.32 -2.82 11.68
CA ALA A 111 -10.98 -2.09 10.46
C ALA A 111 -9.46 -1.94 10.27
N TRP A 112 -9.05 -2.04 9.01
CA TRP A 112 -7.68 -1.85 8.52
C TRP A 112 -7.69 -0.88 7.35
N ILE A 113 -6.62 -0.11 7.21
CA ILE A 113 -6.30 0.72 6.04
C ILE A 113 -4.93 0.28 5.54
N LEU A 114 -4.84 -0.09 4.27
CA LEU A 114 -3.56 -0.26 3.57
C LEU A 114 -3.23 1.06 2.91
#